data_AF-A0A510TH74-F1
#
_entry.id   AF-A0A510TH74-F1
#
_cell.length_a   1.000
_cell.length_b   1.000
_cell.length_c   1.000
_cell.angle_alpha   90.00
_cell.angle_beta   90.00
_cell.angle_gamma   90.00
#
_symmetry.space_group_name_H-M   'P 1'
#
loop_
_entity.id
_entity.type
_entity.pdbx_description
1 polymer ?
#
loop_
_entity_poly.entity_id
_entity_poly.type
_entity_poly.pdbx_seq_one_letter_code
_entity_poly.pdbx_strand_id
1 'polypeptide(L)'
;MTRETIAAPGGPSRPAGRDDAPTPPLRPGGYDPGDYAPLVVHSAEEAGVSALLLMGVLHNEAYKPHHPLLERLWHWWKPEASFGIANMHRATFEEVRHAHGLTGRWEDLRDDPAFAVRAAALHLKDLDRRLPERHVRRYSRDELLALGYNAGERNMRAFARGVPPGPMARSYLRRLRANRRRSARALAAVAGPDTPVSRAVTTRPASGDRANGA
;
A
#
# COMPACT_ATOMS: atom_id res chain seq x y z
N MET A 1 4.25 0.99 67.80
CA MET A 1 4.67 -0.25 67.10
C MET A 1 3.41 -1.11 67.07
N THR A 2 2.73 -1.42 65.96
CA THR A 2 3.12 -1.80 64.59
C THR A 2 1.99 -1.41 63.63
N ARG A 3 2.31 -0.97 62.41
CA ARG A 3 1.36 -0.90 61.28
C ARG A 3 1.85 -1.89 60.23
N GLU A 4 1.01 -2.88 59.93
CA GLU A 4 1.20 -3.83 58.84
C GLU A 4 0.94 -3.12 57.50
N THR A 5 1.96 -3.14 56.63
CA THR A 5 1.83 -2.75 55.23
C THR A 5 1.52 -4.00 54.43
N ILE A 6 0.29 -4.10 53.93
CA ILE A 6 -0.14 -5.18 53.01
C ILE A 6 0.44 -4.87 51.62
N ALA A 7 1.29 -5.78 51.14
CA ALA A 7 1.82 -5.80 49.78
C ALA A 7 0.71 -6.16 48.77
N ALA A 8 0.56 -5.35 47.73
CA ALA A 8 -0.27 -5.70 46.57
C ALA A 8 0.54 -6.56 45.58
N PRO A 9 -0.03 -7.64 45.00
CA PRO A 9 0.70 -8.53 44.10
C PRO A 9 0.90 -7.88 42.73
N GLY A 10 2.13 -7.96 42.23
CA GLY A 10 2.53 -7.55 40.89
C GLY A 10 1.76 -8.33 39.83
N GLY A 11 1.07 -7.59 38.97
CA GLY A 11 0.43 -8.13 37.77
C GLY A 11 1.47 -8.61 36.74
N PRO A 12 1.12 -9.60 35.90
CA PRO A 12 2.05 -10.19 34.95
C PRO A 12 2.50 -9.18 33.88
N SER A 13 3.81 -9.02 33.75
CA SER A 13 4.47 -8.28 32.68
C SER A 13 4.06 -8.81 31.31
N ARG A 14 3.43 -7.95 30.52
CA ARG A 14 3.15 -8.17 29.10
C ARG A 14 4.47 -8.06 28.32
N PRO A 15 4.80 -8.96 27.38
CA PRO A 15 6.04 -8.86 26.63
C PRO A 15 5.99 -7.66 25.67
N ALA A 16 6.92 -6.73 25.86
CA ALA A 16 7.45 -5.88 24.78
C ALA A 16 8.33 -6.76 23.86
N GLY A 17 8.50 -6.51 22.57
CA GLY A 17 8.05 -5.41 21.74
C GLY A 17 7.95 -5.87 20.29
N ARG A 18 7.02 -5.26 19.55
CA ARG A 18 7.01 -5.19 18.10
C ARG A 18 7.82 -3.94 17.77
N ASP A 19 8.67 -3.96 16.75
CA ASP A 19 9.45 -2.79 16.34
C ASP A 19 8.51 -1.64 15.95
N ASP A 20 8.19 -0.79 16.93
CA ASP A 20 7.29 0.34 16.81
C ASP A 20 8.07 1.52 16.20
N ALA A 21 8.25 1.48 14.88
CA ALA A 21 8.56 2.69 14.14
C ALA A 21 7.47 3.73 14.47
N PRO A 22 7.82 4.95 14.93
CA PRO A 22 6.83 5.96 15.26
C PRO A 22 5.95 6.26 14.05
N THR A 23 4.65 5.99 14.17
CA THR A 23 3.67 6.34 13.13
C THR A 23 3.47 7.85 13.15
N PRO A 24 3.68 8.57 12.02
CA PRO A 24 3.44 9.99 11.96
C PRO A 24 1.98 10.30 12.33
N PRO A 25 1.71 11.26 13.24
CA PRO A 25 0.34 11.66 13.55
C PRO A 25 -0.29 12.33 12.33
N LEU A 26 -1.60 12.17 12.19
CA LEU A 26 -2.38 12.88 11.17
C LEU A 26 -2.37 14.38 11.49
N ARG A 27 -1.64 15.17 10.68
CA ARG A 27 -1.53 16.62 10.87
C ARG A 27 -2.72 17.34 10.23
N PRO A 28 -3.35 18.32 10.91
CA PRO A 28 -4.31 19.22 10.28
C PRO A 28 -3.57 20.10 9.25
N GLY A 29 -3.77 19.82 7.96
CA GLY A 29 -3.12 20.51 6.85
C GLY A 29 -2.23 19.58 6.03
N GLY A 30 -2.82 18.99 4.99
CA GLY A 30 -2.09 18.27 3.93
C GLY A 30 -1.32 17.04 4.41
N TYR A 31 -1.91 15.87 4.26
CA TYR A 31 -1.19 14.60 4.39
C TYR A 31 -0.36 14.33 3.12
N ASP A 32 0.97 14.12 3.23
CA ASP A 32 1.80 13.59 2.13
C ASP A 32 1.98 12.07 2.30
N PRO A 33 1.48 11.25 1.35
CA PRO A 33 1.73 9.81 1.31
C PRO A 33 3.18 9.38 1.48
N GLY A 34 4.14 10.22 1.08
CA GLY A 34 5.56 9.96 1.29
C GLY A 34 5.96 9.73 2.75
N ASP A 35 5.28 10.37 3.71
CA ASP A 35 5.61 10.29 5.14
C ASP A 35 5.40 8.89 5.74
N TYR A 36 4.64 8.02 5.06
CA TYR A 36 4.24 6.69 5.54
C TYR A 36 5.02 5.60 4.80
N ALA A 37 6.08 5.95 4.08
CA ALA A 37 6.91 5.01 3.36
C ALA A 37 7.44 3.85 4.23
N PRO A 38 7.90 4.05 5.49
CA PRO A 38 8.29 2.94 6.34
C PRO A 38 7.14 1.95 6.61
N LEU A 39 5.94 2.46 6.91
CA LEU A 39 4.75 1.64 7.15
C LEU A 39 4.30 0.90 5.89
N VAL A 40 4.45 1.53 4.73
CA VAL A 40 4.17 0.91 3.42
C VAL A 40 5.11 -0.24 3.14
N VAL A 41 6.42 -0.08 3.37
CA VAL A 41 7.40 -1.16 3.18
C VAL A 41 7.05 -2.33 4.08
N HIS A 42 6.88 -2.08 5.39
CA HIS A 42 6.55 -3.11 6.36
C HIS A 42 5.24 -3.85 6.04
N SER A 43 4.16 -3.10 5.78
CA SER A 43 2.85 -3.71 5.50
C SER A 43 2.83 -4.47 4.17
N ALA A 44 3.55 -3.97 3.16
CA ALA A 44 3.65 -4.64 1.87
C ALA A 44 4.42 -5.96 1.97
N GLU A 45 5.49 -5.98 2.76
CA GLU A 45 6.25 -7.19 3.08
C GLU A 45 5.38 -8.21 3.83
N GLU A 46 4.71 -7.81 4.92
CA GLU A 46 3.80 -8.68 5.69
C GLU A 46 2.68 -9.27 4.80
N ALA A 47 2.16 -8.48 3.86
CA ALA A 47 1.09 -8.90 2.96
C ALA A 47 1.60 -9.66 1.72
N GLY A 48 2.89 -9.63 1.41
CA GLY A 48 3.46 -10.21 0.19
C GLY A 48 3.05 -9.47 -1.09
N VAL A 49 2.88 -8.15 -1.02
CA VAL A 49 2.51 -7.30 -2.16
C VAL A 49 3.61 -6.29 -2.50
N SER A 50 3.55 -5.70 -3.68
CA SER A 50 4.51 -4.68 -4.11
C SER A 50 4.38 -3.40 -3.28
N ALA A 51 5.44 -3.00 -2.56
CA ALA A 51 5.48 -1.72 -1.83
C ALA A 51 5.32 -0.53 -2.78
N LEU A 52 5.82 -0.63 -4.01
CA LEU A 52 5.65 0.39 -5.04
C LEU A 52 4.18 0.54 -5.46
N LEU A 53 3.45 -0.57 -5.59
CA LEU A 53 2.02 -0.56 -5.86
C LEU A 53 1.26 0.09 -4.70
N LEU A 54 1.51 -0.35 -3.46
CA LEU A 54 0.83 0.18 -2.28
C LEU A 54 1.08 1.69 -2.15
N MET A 55 2.33 2.14 -2.23
CA MET A 55 2.66 3.58 -2.21
C MET A 55 2.00 4.34 -3.37
N GLY A 56 1.87 3.73 -4.54
CA GLY A 56 1.17 4.29 -5.69
C GLY A 56 -0.32 4.48 -5.44
N VAL A 57 -0.98 3.52 -4.78
CA VAL A 57 -2.39 3.61 -4.37
C VAL A 57 -2.58 4.77 -3.40
N LEU A 58 -1.75 4.87 -2.34
CA LEU A 58 -1.84 5.96 -1.36
C LEU A 58 -1.71 7.35 -2.02
N HIS A 59 -0.77 7.51 -2.96
CA HIS A 59 -0.63 8.74 -3.75
C HIS A 59 -1.84 9.04 -4.63
N ASN A 60 -2.46 8.00 -5.22
CA ASN A 60 -3.65 8.15 -6.02
C ASN A 60 -4.87 8.57 -5.18
N GLU A 61 -4.99 8.04 -3.97
CA GLU A 61 -6.09 8.35 -3.04
C GLU A 61 -5.94 9.73 -2.38
N ALA A 62 -4.70 10.15 -2.11
CA ALA A 62 -4.41 11.50 -1.61
C ALA A 62 -4.62 12.59 -2.68
N TYR A 63 -4.53 12.25 -3.97
CA TYR A 63 -4.84 13.15 -5.08
C TYR A 63 -6.36 13.32 -5.24
N LYS A 64 -6.96 14.11 -4.35
CA LYS A 64 -8.29 14.69 -4.51
C LYS A 64 -8.21 16.22 -4.49
N PRO A 65 -7.76 16.89 -5.57
CA PRO A 65 -8.13 18.29 -5.76
C PRO A 65 -9.62 18.36 -6.11
N HIS A 66 -10.34 19.30 -5.50
CA HIS A 66 -11.75 19.60 -5.73
C HIS A 66 -12.04 19.74 -7.23
N HIS A 67 -12.68 18.73 -7.83
CA HIS A 67 -13.17 18.79 -9.21
C HIS A 67 -14.70 18.81 -9.16
N PRO A 68 -15.39 19.77 -9.80
CA PRO A 68 -16.84 19.99 -9.62
C PRO A 68 -17.73 18.81 -10.07
N LEU A 69 -17.26 17.96 -11.00
CA LEU A 69 -17.92 16.69 -11.35
C LEU A 69 -17.80 15.61 -10.27
N LEU A 70 -16.77 15.66 -9.41
CA LEU A 70 -16.63 14.79 -8.25
C LEU A 70 -17.60 15.19 -7.15
N GLU A 71 -17.92 16.48 -6.95
CA GLU A 71 -18.86 16.92 -5.90
C GLU A 71 -20.27 16.38 -6.11
N ARG A 72 -20.80 16.41 -7.34
CA ARG A 72 -22.12 15.84 -7.66
C ARG A 72 -22.18 14.32 -7.48
N LEU A 73 -21.09 13.62 -7.78
CA LEU A 73 -21.00 12.17 -7.57
C LEU A 73 -20.75 11.84 -6.08
N TRP A 74 -20.02 12.70 -5.37
CA TRP A 74 -19.71 12.59 -3.94
C TRP A 74 -20.95 12.79 -3.06
N HIS A 75 -21.85 13.73 -3.41
CA HIS A 75 -23.13 13.93 -2.73
C HIS A 75 -24.10 12.76 -2.92
N TRP A 76 -24.07 12.10 -4.08
CA TRP A 76 -24.92 10.94 -4.36
C TRP A 76 -24.40 9.64 -3.70
N TRP A 77 -23.13 9.62 -3.26
CA TRP A 77 -22.42 8.41 -2.81
C TRP A 77 -22.17 8.32 -1.29
N LYS A 78 -22.62 9.30 -0.48
CA LYS A 78 -22.42 9.31 0.98
C LYS A 78 -23.62 8.74 1.77
N PRO A 79 -23.73 7.40 1.89
CA PRO A 79 -24.19 6.80 3.15
C PRO A 79 -23.11 5.92 3.82
N GLU A 80 -22.07 5.49 3.09
CA GLU A 80 -20.96 4.67 3.59
C GLU A 80 -19.63 5.35 3.28
N ALA A 81 -19.18 6.26 4.16
CA ALA A 81 -17.95 7.00 3.93
C ALA A 81 -16.74 6.07 3.72
N SER A 82 -15.66 6.58 3.13
CA SER A 82 -14.34 5.93 3.11
C SER A 82 -13.42 6.67 4.07
N PHE A 83 -12.58 5.92 4.79
CA PHE A 83 -11.68 6.49 5.79
C PHE A 83 -10.21 6.11 5.55
N GLY A 84 -9.35 6.88 6.21
CA GLY A 84 -7.91 6.67 6.23
C GLY A 84 -7.19 7.12 4.97
N ILE A 85 -5.86 7.05 5.06
CA ILE A 85 -4.93 7.46 4.01
C ILE A 85 -5.04 6.63 2.73
N ALA A 86 -5.65 5.44 2.83
CA ALA A 86 -5.92 4.55 1.71
C ALA A 86 -7.37 4.65 1.20
N ASN A 87 -8.21 5.54 1.76
CA ASN A 87 -9.58 5.82 1.34
C ASN A 87 -10.45 4.54 1.18
N MET A 88 -10.37 3.62 2.16
CA MET A 88 -11.04 2.32 2.10
C MET A 88 -12.51 2.40 2.54
N HIS A 89 -13.39 1.75 1.79
CA HIS A 89 -14.83 1.66 2.09
C HIS A 89 -15.14 0.62 3.16
N ARG A 90 -16.24 0.84 3.90
CA ARG A 90 -16.65 -0.03 5.01
C ARG A 90 -16.84 -1.48 4.60
N ALA A 91 -17.59 -1.74 3.54
CA ALA A 91 -17.82 -3.11 3.07
C ALA A 91 -16.50 -3.84 2.76
N THR A 92 -15.60 -3.19 2.02
CA THR A 92 -14.27 -3.72 1.71
C THR A 92 -13.44 -3.96 2.97
N PHE A 93 -13.48 -3.03 3.92
CA PHE A 93 -12.77 -3.19 5.18
C PHE A 93 -13.30 -4.37 5.99
N GLU A 94 -14.61 -4.53 6.13
CA GLU A 94 -15.19 -5.63 6.90
C GLU A 94 -14.84 -6.98 6.24
N GLU A 95 -14.82 -7.08 4.91
CA GLU A 95 -14.33 -8.28 4.21
C GLU A 95 -12.89 -8.61 4.58
N VAL A 96 -11.99 -7.61 4.54
CA VAL A 96 -10.57 -7.78 4.92
C VAL A 96 -10.45 -8.14 6.40
N ARG A 97 -11.21 -7.46 7.27
CA ARG A 97 -11.23 -7.70 8.71
C ARG A 97 -11.63 -9.13 9.01
N HIS A 98 -12.70 -9.63 8.39
CA HIS A 98 -13.14 -11.01 8.55
C HIS A 98 -12.13 -12.02 7.99
N ALA A 99 -11.58 -11.77 6.81
CA ALA A 99 -10.62 -12.67 6.17
C ALA A 99 -9.29 -12.80 6.92
N HIS A 100 -8.84 -11.73 7.58
CA HIS A 100 -7.52 -11.66 8.25
C HIS A 100 -7.59 -11.53 9.77
N GLY A 101 -8.79 -11.62 10.37
CA GLY A 101 -8.98 -11.56 11.82
C GLY A 101 -8.55 -10.23 12.46
N LEU A 102 -8.79 -9.10 11.80
CA LEU A 102 -8.43 -7.79 12.33
C LEU A 102 -9.36 -7.39 13.50
N THR A 103 -8.76 -6.89 14.58
CA THR A 103 -9.50 -6.50 15.80
C THR A 103 -10.02 -5.07 15.77
N GLY A 104 -9.46 -4.21 14.91
CA GLY A 104 -9.89 -2.82 14.74
C GLY A 104 -11.24 -2.69 14.02
N ARG A 105 -11.87 -1.54 14.21
CA ARG A 105 -13.13 -1.15 13.56
C ARG A 105 -12.85 -0.27 12.34
N TRP A 106 -13.85 -0.14 11.49
CA TRP A 106 -13.73 0.64 10.28
C TRP A 106 -13.43 2.12 10.53
N GLU A 107 -13.97 2.69 11.62
CA GLU A 107 -13.71 4.07 12.05
C GLU A 107 -12.24 4.29 12.44
N ASP A 108 -11.58 3.26 12.97
CA ASP A 108 -10.20 3.35 13.45
C ASP A 108 -9.22 3.61 12.28
N LEU A 109 -9.60 3.28 11.03
CA LEU A 109 -8.83 3.64 9.82
C LEU A 109 -8.61 5.14 9.69
N ARG A 110 -9.53 5.95 10.24
CA ARG A 110 -9.43 7.40 10.19
C ARG A 110 -8.27 7.90 11.06
N ASP A 111 -8.06 7.29 12.21
CA ASP A 111 -7.20 7.83 13.27
C ASP A 111 -5.89 7.03 13.43
N ASP A 112 -5.81 5.82 12.87
CA ASP A 112 -4.63 4.96 12.85
C ASP A 112 -4.16 4.73 11.40
N PRO A 113 -3.20 5.53 10.91
CA PRO A 113 -2.65 5.36 9.57
C PRO A 113 -1.92 4.04 9.36
N ALA A 114 -1.25 3.50 10.38
CA ALA A 114 -0.57 2.21 10.28
C ALA A 114 -1.59 1.10 10.04
N PHE A 115 -2.70 1.14 10.78
CA PHE A 115 -3.82 0.24 10.55
C PHE A 115 -4.43 0.42 9.16
N ALA A 116 -4.57 1.65 8.68
CA ALA A 116 -5.07 1.93 7.33
C ALA A 116 -4.15 1.39 6.21
N VAL A 117 -2.82 1.57 6.32
CA VAL A 117 -1.86 1.00 5.36
C VAL A 117 -1.93 -0.52 5.39
N ARG A 118 -1.95 -1.13 6.58
CA ARG A 118 -2.02 -2.58 6.75
C ARG A 118 -3.30 -3.16 6.12
N ALA A 119 -4.45 -2.55 6.39
CA ALA A 119 -5.71 -2.98 5.79
C ALA A 119 -5.67 -2.89 4.26
N ALA A 120 -5.10 -1.81 3.70
CA ALA A 120 -4.94 -1.65 2.26
C ALA A 120 -4.00 -2.70 1.64
N ALA A 121 -2.89 -3.03 2.31
CA ALA A 121 -1.97 -4.08 1.88
C ALA A 121 -2.66 -5.45 1.84
N LEU A 122 -3.43 -5.78 2.88
CA LEU A 122 -4.21 -7.03 2.94
C LEU A 122 -5.31 -7.08 1.88
N HIS A 123 -5.97 -5.95 1.59
CA HIS A 123 -6.93 -5.89 0.49
C HIS A 123 -6.27 -6.19 -0.87
N LEU A 124 -5.10 -5.61 -1.14
CA LEU A 124 -4.33 -5.90 -2.35
C LEU A 124 -3.92 -7.37 -2.42
N LYS A 125 -3.53 -7.98 -1.30
CA LYS A 125 -3.24 -9.42 -1.20
C LYS A 125 -4.47 -10.26 -1.59
N ASP A 126 -5.65 -9.90 -1.11
CA ASP A 126 -6.87 -10.63 -1.43
C ASP A 126 -7.27 -10.48 -2.90
N LEU A 127 -7.08 -9.29 -3.48
CA LEU A 127 -7.25 -9.08 -4.92
C LEU A 127 -6.26 -9.93 -5.72
N ASP A 128 -5.01 -10.00 -5.29
CA ASP A 128 -3.96 -10.76 -5.96
C ASP A 128 -4.24 -12.26 -6.00
N ARG A 129 -4.76 -12.81 -4.90
CA ARG A 129 -5.21 -14.22 -4.83
C ARG A 129 -6.34 -14.54 -5.80
N ARG A 130 -7.14 -13.55 -6.19
CA ARG A 130 -8.31 -13.71 -7.08
C ARG A 130 -8.02 -13.29 -8.53
N LEU A 131 -6.83 -12.77 -8.79
CA LEU A 131 -6.40 -12.38 -10.13
C LEU A 131 -5.95 -13.63 -10.92
N PRO A 132 -6.44 -13.83 -12.15
CA PRO A 132 -5.99 -14.94 -12.98
C PRO A 132 -4.48 -14.84 -13.26
N GLU A 133 -3.77 -15.98 -13.17
CA GLU A 133 -2.33 -16.04 -13.49
C GLU A 133 -2.02 -15.56 -14.91
N ARG A 134 -2.91 -15.88 -15.86
CA ARG A 134 -2.86 -15.41 -17.23
C ARG A 134 -3.89 -14.31 -17.42
N HIS A 135 -3.39 -13.13 -17.76
CA HIS A 135 -4.21 -11.98 -18.15
C HIS A 135 -3.70 -11.39 -19.47
N VAL A 136 -4.50 -10.56 -20.11
CA VAL A 136 -4.08 -9.85 -21.31
C VAL A 136 -2.82 -9.02 -21.04
N ARG A 137 -1.89 -8.97 -22.00
CA ARG A 137 -0.60 -8.28 -21.87
C ARG A 137 -0.67 -6.76 -21.82
N ARG A 138 -1.88 -6.18 -21.89
CA ARG A 138 -2.10 -4.73 -21.91
C ARG A 138 -1.81 -4.07 -20.56
N TYR A 139 -2.02 -4.80 -19.47
CA TYR A 139 -1.85 -4.30 -18.10
C TYR A 139 -0.86 -5.20 -17.36
N SER A 140 -0.02 -4.59 -16.53
CA SER A 140 0.76 -5.37 -15.57
C SER A 140 -0.14 -5.91 -14.46
N ARG A 141 0.37 -6.90 -13.71
CA ARG A 141 -0.30 -7.42 -12.52
C ARG A 141 -0.63 -6.30 -11.53
N ASP A 142 0.35 -5.46 -11.19
CA ASP A 142 0.17 -4.28 -10.32
C ASP A 142 -0.91 -3.31 -10.83
N GLU A 143 -0.98 -3.08 -12.15
CA GLU A 143 -2.03 -2.21 -12.71
C GLU A 143 -3.43 -2.83 -12.58
N LEU A 144 -3.54 -4.15 -12.70
CA LEU A 144 -4.80 -4.85 -12.49
C LEU A 144 -5.20 -4.83 -11.01
N LEU A 145 -4.27 -5.02 -10.09
CA LEU A 145 -4.53 -4.88 -8.65
C LEU A 145 -4.97 -3.46 -8.29
N ALA A 146 -4.32 -2.44 -8.84
CA ALA A 146 -4.70 -1.05 -8.63
C ALA A 146 -6.10 -0.73 -9.19
N LEU A 147 -6.46 -1.31 -10.35
CA LEU A 147 -7.81 -1.25 -10.87
C LEU A 147 -8.82 -1.99 -9.99
N GLY A 148 -8.43 -3.12 -9.41
CA GLY A 148 -9.25 -3.86 -8.44
C GLY A 148 -9.50 -3.07 -7.18
N TYR A 149 -8.49 -2.36 -6.69
CA TYR A 149 -8.62 -1.46 -5.55
C TYR A 149 -9.61 -0.32 -5.86
N ASN A 150 -9.55 0.27 -7.06
CA ASN A 150 -10.42 1.39 -7.44
C ASN A 150 -11.84 0.98 -7.85
N ALA A 151 -11.99 -0.16 -8.52
CA ALA A 151 -13.23 -0.54 -9.21
C ALA A 151 -13.81 -1.88 -8.73
N GLY A 152 -13.17 -2.53 -7.76
CA GLY A 152 -13.56 -3.83 -7.22
C GLY A 152 -13.05 -5.02 -8.02
N GLU A 153 -13.03 -6.19 -7.37
CA GLU A 153 -12.51 -7.45 -7.89
C GLU A 153 -13.18 -7.89 -9.21
N ARG A 154 -14.51 -7.79 -9.30
CA ARG A 154 -15.26 -8.21 -10.50
C ARG A 154 -14.78 -7.46 -11.74
N ASN A 155 -14.57 -6.15 -11.62
CA ASN A 155 -14.08 -5.31 -12.70
C ASN A 155 -12.62 -5.60 -13.01
N MET A 156 -11.76 -5.78 -12.01
CA MET A 156 -10.38 -6.24 -12.20
C MET A 156 -10.32 -7.54 -13.03
N ARG A 157 -11.14 -8.53 -12.70
CA ARG A 157 -11.21 -9.81 -13.44
C ARG A 157 -11.71 -9.61 -14.86
N ALA A 158 -12.66 -8.70 -15.09
CA ALA A 158 -13.11 -8.34 -16.43
C ALA A 158 -11.98 -7.68 -17.25
N PHE A 159 -11.23 -6.74 -16.65
CA PHE A 159 -10.09 -6.08 -17.29
C PHE A 159 -8.95 -7.07 -17.59
N ALA A 160 -8.71 -8.02 -16.70
CA ALA A 160 -7.73 -9.09 -16.90
C ALA A 160 -8.05 -9.96 -18.13
N ARG A 161 -9.35 -10.07 -18.49
CA ARG A 161 -9.83 -10.76 -19.70
C ARG A 161 -9.92 -9.86 -20.94
N GLY A 162 -9.53 -8.59 -20.83
CA GLY A 162 -9.47 -7.66 -21.96
C GLY A 162 -10.65 -6.69 -22.09
N VAL A 163 -11.61 -6.70 -21.15
CA VAL A 163 -12.64 -5.65 -21.13
C VAL A 163 -11.96 -4.29 -20.92
N PRO A 164 -12.21 -3.28 -21.75
CA PRO A 164 -11.57 -1.98 -21.60
C PRO A 164 -12.10 -1.24 -20.36
N PRO A 165 -11.23 -0.64 -19.53
CA PRO A 165 -11.67 0.17 -18.40
C PRO A 165 -12.41 1.42 -18.88
N GLY A 166 -13.45 1.81 -18.14
CA GLY A 166 -14.18 3.07 -18.36
C GLY A 166 -13.32 4.32 -18.08
N PRO A 167 -13.83 5.52 -18.39
CA PRO A 167 -13.07 6.78 -18.23
C PRO A 167 -12.46 6.99 -16.84
N MET A 168 -13.19 6.64 -15.78
CA MET A 168 -12.72 6.81 -14.40
C MET A 168 -11.53 5.89 -14.08
N ALA A 169 -11.67 4.59 -14.37
CA ALA A 169 -10.62 3.60 -14.19
C ALA A 169 -9.37 3.92 -15.04
N ARG A 170 -9.55 4.45 -16.26
CA ARG A 170 -8.42 4.95 -17.08
C ARG A 170 -7.73 6.15 -16.46
N SER A 171 -8.49 7.10 -15.93
CA SER A 171 -7.95 8.26 -15.23
C SER A 171 -7.15 7.83 -13.99
N TYR A 172 -7.68 6.87 -13.24
CA TYR A 172 -7.00 6.27 -12.09
C TYR A 172 -5.66 5.64 -12.48
N LEU A 173 -5.62 4.79 -13.51
CA LEU A 173 -4.37 4.22 -14.02
C LEU A 173 -3.37 5.27 -14.50
N ARG A 174 -3.84 6.30 -15.21
CA ARG A 174 -2.96 7.38 -15.67
C ARG A 174 -2.29 8.08 -14.49
N ARG A 175 -3.05 8.37 -13.43
CA ARG A 175 -2.51 8.96 -12.19
C ARG A 175 -1.53 8.02 -11.50
N LEU A 176 -1.85 6.73 -11.43
CA LEU A 176 -0.97 5.72 -10.83
C LEU A 176 0.39 5.70 -11.54
N ARG A 177 0.35 5.69 -12.88
CA ARG A 177 1.56 5.76 -13.73
C ARG A 177 2.34 7.05 -13.53
N ALA A 178 1.65 8.19 -13.43
CA ALA A 178 2.27 9.48 -13.17
C ALA A 178 2.94 9.54 -11.77
N ASN A 179 2.30 8.93 -10.77
CA ASN A 179 2.79 8.88 -9.39
C ASN A 179 3.94 7.88 -9.20
N ARG A 180 4.15 6.92 -10.10
CA ARG A 180 5.18 5.87 -9.98
C ARG A 180 6.55 6.41 -9.59
N ARG A 181 7.03 7.50 -10.22
CA ARG A 181 8.33 8.11 -9.89
C ARG A 181 8.34 8.71 -8.48
N ARG A 182 7.25 9.35 -8.07
CA ARG A 182 7.10 9.92 -6.73
C ARG A 182 7.07 8.80 -5.67
N SER A 183 6.31 7.75 -5.91
CA SER A 183 6.25 6.57 -5.04
C SER A 183 7.61 5.89 -4.90
N ALA A 184 8.34 5.70 -6.01
CA ALA A 184 9.68 5.12 -5.97
C ALA A 184 10.66 5.97 -5.17
N ARG A 185 10.61 7.30 -5.29
CA ARG A 185 11.46 8.21 -4.49
C ARG A 185 11.16 8.13 -3.00
N ALA A 186 9.88 8.10 -2.62
CA ALA A 186 9.48 7.97 -1.22
C ALA A 186 10.01 6.66 -0.61
N LEU A 187 9.93 5.55 -1.35
CA LEU A 187 10.44 4.26 -0.89
C LEU A 187 11.98 4.21 -0.84
N ALA A 188 12.66 4.81 -1.81
CA ALA A 188 14.12 4.87 -1.83
C ALA A 188 14.69 5.65 -0.64
N ALA A 189 13.99 6.69 -0.17
CA ALA A 189 14.39 7.45 1.01
C ALA A 189 14.40 6.59 2.30
N VAL A 190 13.60 5.52 2.35
CA VAL A 190 13.54 4.59 3.50
C VAL A 190 14.67 3.56 3.45
N ALA A 191 15.08 3.12 2.24
CA ALA A 191 16.12 2.12 2.07
C ALA A 191 17.54 2.63 2.40
N GLY A 192 17.71 3.94 2.66
CA GLY A 192 18.99 4.58 2.89
C GLY A 192 19.89 4.62 1.64
N PRO A 193 20.95 5.46 1.64
CA PRO A 193 21.91 5.54 0.54
C PRO A 193 22.82 4.30 0.40
N ASP A 194 22.84 3.41 1.40
CA ASP A 194 23.84 2.33 1.50
C ASP A 194 23.31 0.91 1.19
N THR A 195 22.10 0.76 0.66
CA THR A 195 21.65 -0.56 0.19
C THR A 195 22.11 -0.77 -1.26
N PRO A 196 23.13 -1.62 -1.54
CA PRO A 196 23.59 -1.84 -2.91
C PRO A 196 22.49 -2.58 -3.68
N VAL A 197 21.87 -1.88 -4.62
CA VAL A 197 21.09 -2.51 -5.69
C VAL A 197 22.08 -3.33 -6.49
N SER A 198 22.06 -4.66 -6.29
CA SER A 198 22.94 -5.63 -6.91
C SER A 198 23.04 -5.38 -8.42
N ARG A 199 24.10 -4.67 -8.83
CA ARG A 199 24.47 -4.52 -10.24
C ARG A 199 25.00 -5.86 -10.69
N ALA A 200 24.33 -6.44 -11.69
CA ALA A 200 24.82 -7.60 -12.40
C ALA A 200 26.29 -7.42 -12.77
N VAL A 201 27.10 -8.40 -12.37
CA VAL A 201 28.48 -8.55 -12.83
C VAL A 201 28.41 -8.82 -14.34
N THR A 202 28.64 -7.78 -15.12
CA THR A 202 29.03 -7.91 -16.53
C THR A 202 30.55 -7.95 -16.55
N THR A 203 31.13 -9.15 -16.47
CA THR A 203 32.50 -9.35 -16.93
C THR A 203 32.49 -9.58 -18.44
N ARG A 204 33.21 -8.67 -19.10
CA ARG A 204 33.43 -8.52 -20.54
C ARG A 204 34.15 -9.75 -21.12
N PRO A 205 33.96 -10.10 -22.40
CA PRO A 205 34.72 -11.18 -23.04
C PRO A 205 36.20 -10.82 -23.21
N ALA A 206 37.04 -11.85 -23.11
CA ALA A 206 38.49 -11.79 -23.33
C ALA A 206 38.80 -11.35 -24.77
N SER A 207 39.50 -10.22 -24.91
CA SER A 207 40.15 -9.82 -26.14
C SER A 207 41.41 -10.66 -26.32
N GLY A 208 41.46 -11.44 -27.38
CA GLY A 208 42.67 -12.12 -27.82
C GLY A 208 43.71 -11.12 -28.30
N ASP A 209 44.95 -11.32 -27.86
CA ASP A 209 46.13 -10.68 -28.44
C ASP A 209 46.74 -11.60 -29.49
N ARG A 210 47.06 -11.00 -30.64
CA ARG A 210 47.81 -11.62 -31.74
C ARG A 210 49.31 -11.50 -31.49
N ALA A 211 50.00 -12.60 -31.77
CA ALA A 211 51.30 -12.76 -32.44
C ALA A 211 52.36 -11.62 -32.42
N ASN A 212 53.56 -11.99 -31.91
CA ASN A 212 54.92 -11.81 -32.48
C ASN A 212 55.91 -12.09 -31.33
N GLY A 213 57.01 -12.83 -31.43
CA GLY A 213 57.81 -13.36 -32.53
C GLY A 213 59.27 -13.35 -32.03
N ALA A 214 59.93 -14.51 -32.01
CA ALA A 214 61.40 -14.76 -31.97
C ALA A 214 61.64 -16.21 -31.51
#